data_AF-A0A7C0U0L7-F1
#
_entry.id   AF-A0A7C0U0L7-F1
#
_cell.length_a   1.000
_cell.length_b   1.000
_cell.length_c   1.000
_cell.angle_alpha   90.00
_cell.angle_beta   90.00
_cell.angle_gamma   90.00
#
_symmetry.space_group_name_H-M   'P 1'
#
loop_
_entity.id
_entity.type
_entity.pdbx_description
1 polymer ?
#
loop_
_entity_poly.entity_id
_entity_poly.type
_entity_poly.pdbx_seq_one_letter_code
_entity_poly.pdbx_strand_id
1 'polypeptide(L)'
;MLGTYLYLYDILTPVELTFSELIQAFEEDPIKPYMLLKELVEEKTGKVKDVKLYKSYFNPSTKTAVLEYFIEVEEGTLGVKIVHAENPSKALMEYYKAESSE
;
A
#
# COMPACT_ATOMS: atom_id res chain seq x y z
N MET A 1 -13.97 8.72 -6.35
CA MET A 1 -13.38 8.38 -7.67
C MET A 1 -12.46 7.20 -7.41
N LEU A 2 -12.63 6.10 -8.15
CA LEU A 2 -11.76 4.93 -8.02
C LEU A 2 -10.32 5.31 -8.36
N GLY A 3 -9.38 4.97 -7.48
CA GLY A 3 -7.97 5.29 -7.69
C GLY A 3 -7.06 4.55 -6.73
N THR A 4 -5.76 4.62 -7.01
CA THR A 4 -4.70 4.10 -6.15
C THR A 4 -4.02 5.24 -5.43
N TYR A 5 -3.68 5.01 -4.17
CA TYR A 5 -3.06 5.96 -3.28
C TYR A 5 -1.89 5.32 -2.53
N LEU A 6 -0.81 6.05 -2.39
CA LEU A 6 0.23 5.80 -1.40
C LEU A 6 -0.19 6.47 -0.08
N TYR A 7 -0.35 5.68 0.97
CA TYR A 7 -0.56 6.17 2.34
C TYR A 7 0.74 6.11 3.13
N LEU A 8 1.24 7.27 3.52
CA LEU A 8 2.48 7.44 4.28
C LEU A 8 2.40 8.75 5.08
N TYR A 9 2.83 8.72 6.35
CA TYR A 9 2.73 9.87 7.28
C TYR A 9 1.32 10.47 7.36
N ASP A 10 0.31 9.59 7.38
CA ASP A 10 -1.12 9.95 7.39
C ASP A 10 -1.60 10.76 6.18
N ILE A 11 -0.84 10.76 5.09
CA ILE A 11 -1.16 11.43 3.83
C ILE A 11 -1.49 10.40 2.76
N LEU A 12 -2.65 10.56 2.10
CA LEU A 12 -3.02 9.84 0.89
C LEU A 12 -2.52 10.61 -0.35
N THR A 13 -1.49 10.09 -0.99
CA THR A 13 -0.95 10.63 -2.25
C THR A 13 -1.48 9.81 -3.43
N PRO A 14 -2.24 10.39 -4.37
CA PRO A 14 -2.71 9.66 -5.55
C PRO A 14 -1.53 9.23 -6.43
N VAL A 15 -1.62 8.03 -7.01
CA VAL A 15 -0.59 7.49 -7.93
C VAL A 15 -1.24 6.91 -9.18
N GLU A 16 -0.52 6.96 -10.29
CA GLU A 16 -0.94 6.36 -11.56
C GLU A 16 -0.66 4.85 -11.53
N LEU A 17 -1.57 4.11 -10.89
CA LEU A 17 -1.56 2.66 -10.88
C LEU A 17 -3.00 2.16 -10.92
N THR A 18 -3.32 1.25 -11.83
CA THR A 18 -4.64 0.64 -11.90
C THR A 18 -4.76 -0.56 -10.95
N PHE A 19 -5.99 -0.99 -10.68
CA PHE A 19 -6.23 -2.21 -9.90
C PHE A 19 -5.58 -3.43 -10.56
N SER A 20 -5.65 -3.54 -11.89
CA SER A 20 -5.10 -4.69 -12.61
C SER A 20 -3.57 -4.74 -12.50
N GLU A 21 -2.89 -3.60 -12.67
CA GLU A 21 -1.43 -3.53 -12.53
C GLU A 21 -1.00 -3.85 -11.09
N LEU A 22 -1.74 -3.35 -10.09
CA LEU A 22 -1.48 -3.64 -8.69
C LEU A 22 -1.57 -5.14 -8.39
N ILE A 23 -2.64 -5.80 -8.86
CA ILE A 23 -2.84 -7.25 -8.67
C ILE A 23 -1.78 -8.05 -9.43
N GLN A 24 -1.52 -7.74 -10.70
CA GLN A 24 -0.51 -8.43 -11.49
C GLN A 24 0.89 -8.33 -10.87
N ALA A 25 1.26 -7.15 -10.38
CA ALA A 25 2.53 -6.97 -9.69
C ALA A 25 2.59 -7.83 -8.42
N PHE A 26 1.53 -7.83 -7.60
CA PHE A 26 1.47 -8.60 -6.37
C PHE A 26 1.52 -10.12 -6.60
N GLU A 27 0.85 -10.61 -7.64
CA GLU A 27 0.86 -12.03 -8.03
C GLU A 27 2.24 -12.51 -8.49
N GLU A 28 3.02 -11.63 -9.13
CA GLU A 28 4.39 -11.92 -9.55
C GLU A 28 5.36 -11.97 -8.36
N ASP A 29 5.32 -10.95 -7.50
CA ASP A 29 6.08 -10.88 -6.25
C ASP A 29 5.33 -9.93 -5.29
N PRO A 30 5.02 -10.36 -4.05
CA PRO A 30 4.32 -9.53 -3.08
C PRO A 30 5.01 -8.17 -2.76
N ILE A 31 6.31 -8.04 -3.01
CA ILE A 31 7.08 -6.80 -2.85
C ILE A 31 7.02 -5.90 -4.11
N LYS A 32 6.70 -6.45 -5.28
CA LYS A 32 6.72 -5.69 -6.55
C LYS A 32 5.81 -4.46 -6.56
N PRO A 33 4.58 -4.46 -5.99
CA PRO A 33 3.79 -3.24 -5.89
C PRO A 33 4.50 -2.09 -5.18
N TYR A 34 5.25 -2.39 -4.11
CA TYR A 34 6.08 -1.41 -3.43
C TYR A 34 7.19 -0.91 -4.35
N MET A 35 7.87 -1.81 -5.07
CA MET A 35 8.95 -1.44 -5.98
C MET A 35 8.51 -0.45 -7.07
N LEU A 36 7.27 -0.55 -7.56
CA LEU A 36 6.71 0.40 -8.53
C LEU A 36 6.61 1.84 -7.97
N LEU A 37 6.50 1.99 -6.65
CA LEU A 37 6.36 3.27 -5.96
C LEU A 37 7.61 3.64 -5.15
N LYS A 38 8.70 2.85 -5.27
CA LYS A 38 9.89 2.99 -4.43
C LYS A 38 10.49 4.39 -4.48
N GLU A 39 10.63 4.95 -5.68
CA GLU A 39 11.21 6.28 -5.85
C GLU A 39 10.40 7.35 -5.09
N LEU A 40 9.06 7.31 -5.23
CA LEU A 40 8.15 8.21 -4.51
C LEU A 40 8.21 8.05 -2.99
N VAL A 41 8.41 6.82 -2.50
CA VAL A 41 8.60 6.56 -1.07
C VAL A 41 9.94 7.13 -0.60
N GLU A 42 11.04 6.83 -1.30
CA GLU A 42 12.38 7.29 -0.94
C GLU A 42 12.53 8.81 -1.02
N GLU A 43 11.80 9.49 -1.90
CA GLU A 43 11.69 10.96 -1.90
C GLU A 43 11.14 11.54 -0.59
N LYS A 44 10.29 10.79 0.12
CA LYS A 44 9.63 11.22 1.35
C LYS A 44 10.31 10.72 2.61
N THR A 45 10.98 9.56 2.55
CA THR A 45 11.54 8.87 3.72
C THR A 45 13.06 8.79 3.72
N GLY A 46 13.71 9.23 2.64
CA GLY A 46 15.10 8.87 2.39
C GLY A 46 15.23 7.41 1.96
N LYS A 47 16.48 6.94 1.82
CA LYS A 47 16.80 5.62 1.27
C LYS A 47 16.20 4.49 2.09
N VAL A 48 15.50 3.56 1.42
CA VAL A 48 14.98 2.34 2.03
C VAL A 48 16.03 1.24 1.99
N LYS A 49 16.32 0.68 3.16
CA LYS A 49 17.30 -0.39 3.39
C LYS A 49 16.69 -1.78 3.23
N ASP A 50 15.46 -1.95 3.71
CA ASP A 50 14.71 -3.21 3.61
C ASP A 50 13.21 -2.95 3.49
N VAL A 51 12.48 -3.90 2.93
CA VAL A 51 11.03 -3.87 2.79
C VAL A 51 10.43 -5.24 3.04
N LYS A 52 9.38 -5.27 3.86
CA LYS A 52 8.63 -6.48 4.16
C LYS A 52 7.14 -6.23 4.00
N LEU A 53 6.45 -7.10 3.27
CA LEU A 53 5.00 -7.14 3.30
C LEU A 53 4.55 -7.55 4.71
N TYR A 54 3.73 -6.71 5.33
CA TYR A 54 3.13 -7.00 6.62
C TYR A 54 1.82 -7.76 6.44
N LYS A 55 0.89 -7.18 5.66
CA LYS A 55 -0.45 -7.74 5.46
C LYS A 55 -1.07 -7.20 4.18
N SER A 56 -2.01 -7.96 3.61
CA SER A 56 -2.77 -7.57 2.44
C SER A 56 -4.25 -7.86 2.61
N TYR A 57 -5.07 -7.05 1.94
CA TYR A 57 -6.52 -7.22 1.85
C TYR A 57 -6.95 -6.99 0.41
N PHE A 58 -7.80 -7.89 -0.10
CA PHE A 58 -8.35 -7.81 -1.44
C PHE A 58 -9.85 -8.09 -1.41
N ASN A 59 -10.62 -7.22 -2.04
CA ASN A 59 -12.04 -7.41 -2.31
C ASN A 59 -12.31 -7.18 -3.80
N PRO A 60 -12.39 -8.25 -4.62
CA PRO A 60 -12.59 -8.12 -6.05
C PRO A 60 -13.98 -7.55 -6.41
N SER A 61 -15.00 -7.79 -5.58
CA SER A 61 -16.37 -7.29 -5.83
C SER A 61 -16.45 -5.77 -5.79
N THR A 62 -15.64 -5.12 -4.95
CA THR A 62 -15.56 -3.66 -4.84
C THR A 62 -14.31 -3.08 -5.50
N LYS A 63 -13.48 -3.91 -6.14
CA LYS A 63 -12.13 -3.57 -6.60
C LYS A 63 -11.37 -2.81 -5.51
N THR A 64 -11.35 -3.34 -4.29
CA THR A 64 -10.62 -2.73 -3.17
C THR A 64 -9.38 -3.55 -2.87
N ALA A 65 -8.24 -2.88 -2.71
CA ALA A 65 -7.01 -3.50 -2.24
C ALA A 65 -6.32 -2.61 -1.21
N VAL A 66 -5.77 -3.22 -0.18
CA VAL A 66 -4.87 -2.58 0.78
C VAL A 66 -3.66 -3.48 0.96
N LEU A 67 -2.47 -2.97 0.63
CA LEU A 67 -1.20 -3.65 0.90
C LEU A 67 -0.46 -2.83 1.93
N GLU A 68 -0.10 -3.43 3.06
CA GLU A 68 0.72 -2.79 4.08
C GLU A 68 2.12 -3.38 4.10
N TYR A 69 3.11 -2.49 4.07
CA TYR A 69 4.53 -2.79 4.13
C TYR A 69 5.15 -2.13 5.35
N PHE A 70 6.14 -2.80 5.95
CA PHE A 70 7.12 -2.15 6.80
C PHE A 70 8.40 -1.93 6.01
N ILE A 71 8.88 -0.70 6.02
CA ILE A 71 10.16 -0.32 5.41
C ILE A 71 11.16 0.08 6.50
N GLU A 72 12.42 -0.29 6.32
CA GLU A 72 13.51 0.18 7.16
C GLU A 72 14.23 1.35 6.49
N VAL A 73 14.32 2.48 7.19
CA VAL A 73 15.02 3.69 6.73
C VAL A 73 16.14 4.06 7.72
N GLU A 74 16.71 5.26 7.61
CA GLU A 74 17.74 5.70 8.55
C GLU A 74 17.17 5.96 9.94
N GLU A 75 15.99 6.56 10.00
CA GLU A 75 15.32 7.05 11.20
C GLU A 75 14.53 5.96 11.94
N GLY A 76 14.38 4.77 11.35
CA GLY A 76 13.69 3.63 11.97
C GLY A 76 12.84 2.83 10.98
N THR A 77 11.78 2.21 11.48
CA THR A 77 10.81 1.44 10.68
C THR A 77 9.54 2.25 10.46
N LEU A 78 9.07 2.31 9.22
CA LEU A 78 7.86 3.03 8.84
C LEU A 78 6.83 2.09 8.22
N GLY A 79 5.55 2.35 8.49
CA GLY A 79 4.43 1.70 7.81
C GLY A 79 4.07 2.46 6.52
N VAL A 80 3.99 1.74 5.41
CA VAL A 80 3.57 2.27 4.11
C VAL A 80 2.38 1.45 3.64
N LYS A 81 1.31 2.09 3.16
CA LYS A 81 0.20 1.35 2.54
C LYS A 81 -0.01 1.76 1.08
N ILE A 82 -0.29 0.79 0.23
CA ILE A 82 -0.83 1.02 -1.12
C ILE A 82 -2.32 0.69 -1.06
N VAL A 83 -3.15 1.68 -1.34
CA VAL A 83 -4.61 1.58 -1.22
C VAL A 83 -5.24 1.81 -2.58
N HIS A 84 -5.92 0.81 -3.14
CA HIS A 84 -6.79 0.98 -4.30
C HIS A 84 -8.24 0.92 -3.84
N ALA A 85 -8.98 2.02 -4.00
CA ALA A 85 -10.38 2.09 -3.59
C ALA A 85 -11.12 3.27 -4.21
N GLU A 86 -12.45 3.18 -4.24
CA GLU A 86 -13.30 4.35 -4.52
C GLU A 86 -13.29 5.36 -3.35
N ASN A 87 -13.22 4.83 -2.13
CA ASN A 87 -13.08 5.59 -0.89
C ASN A 87 -11.94 4.98 -0.05
N PRO A 88 -10.72 5.55 -0.10
CA PRO A 88 -9.55 4.99 0.60
C PRO A 88 -9.70 4.99 2.12
N SER A 89 -10.36 5.98 2.71
CA SER A 89 -10.63 6.02 4.15
C SER A 89 -11.54 4.88 4.60
N LYS A 90 -12.57 4.57 3.81
CA LYS A 90 -13.45 3.42 4.07
C LYS A 90 -12.70 2.09 3.91
N ALA A 91 -11.85 1.97 2.89
CA ALA A 91 -11.04 0.77 2.67
C ALA A 91 -10.07 0.51 3.83
N LEU A 92 -9.41 1.56 4.34
CA LEU A 92 -8.56 1.46 5.53
C LEU A 92 -9.36 1.03 6.77
N MET A 93 -10.58 1.56 6.97
CA MET A 93 -11.44 1.12 8.07
C MET A 93 -11.82 -0.37 7.96
N GLU A 94 -12.15 -0.86 6.76
CA GLU A 94 -12.45 -2.28 6.52
C GLU A 94 -11.23 -3.16 6.78
N TYR A 95 -10.05 -2.73 6.34
CA TYR A 95 -8.78 -3.37 6.61
C TYR A 95 -8.50 -3.50 8.11
N TYR A 96 -8.62 -2.42 8.90
CA TYR A 96 -8.40 -2.46 10.34
C TYR A 96 -9.41 -3.32 11.10
N LYS A 97 -10.68 -3.37 10.65
CA LYS A 97 -11.68 -4.28 11.24
C LYS A 97 -11.31 -5.74 11.01
N ALA A 98 -10.79 -6.07 9.83
CA ALA A 98 -10.29 -7.41 9.53
C ALA A 98 -9.02 -7.74 10.33
N GLU A 99 -8.24 -6.74 10.74
CA GLU A 99 -7.07 -6.92 11.61
C GLU A 99 -7.44 -7.19 13.08
N SER A 100 -8.42 -6.47 13.63
CA SER A 100 -8.82 -6.62 15.04
C SER A 100 -9.62 -7.90 15.34
N SER A 101 -9.77 -8.80 14.35
CA SER A 101 -10.55 -10.03 14.45
C SER A 101 -9.69 -11.30 14.46
N GLU A 102 -8.36 -11.16 14.51
CA GLU A 102 -7.38 -12.26 14.65
C GLU A 102 -6.86 -12.40 16.10
#